data_AF-A0A2N8M5Y8-F1
#
_entry.id   AF-A0A2N8M5Y8-F1
#
_cell.length_a   1.000
_cell.length_b   1.000
_cell.length_c   1.000
_cell.angle_alpha   90.00
_cell.angle_beta   90.00
_cell.angle_gamma   90.00
#
_symmetry.space_group_name_H-M   'P 1'
#
loop_
_entity.id
_entity.type
_entity.pdbx_description
1 polymer ?
#
loop_
_entity_poly.entity_id
_entity_poly.type
_entity_poly.pdbx_seq_one_letter_code
_entity_poly.pdbx_strand_id
1 'polypeptide(L)'
;MVDQESVRPLAKSAAATAKDAPAPGYEIVARAITGDDPPAWLVKFLKMWGPCLAVDRGVAAVKLPTRAQMRKTLEGVRAAAALILSALDDDETRGFLDAASPGTIPDRLAICRLMSDLVRRAEEGVSWLVTEDGKTKVGRSRAVPPGSFPPKTYCAAIIAEAWSFVHGVEPAPTNQKAAAAAHLFWRASLEGLSMEETKLALEWMRATDAKKSWGEPLNGWRRHFEQAKEPHVSEMRKKIRCHLTEGKRQAEMFAGA
;
A
#
# COMPACT_ATOMS: atom_id res chain seq x y z
N MET A 1 6.87 -3.50 -44.42
CA MET A 1 5.60 -3.24 -43.71
C MET A 1 5.23 -4.53 -43.01
N VAL A 2 5.41 -4.59 -41.69
CA VAL A 2 5.14 -5.79 -40.88
C VAL A 2 3.80 -5.58 -40.20
N ASP A 3 2.89 -6.53 -40.41
CA ASP A 3 1.51 -6.54 -39.94
C ASP A 3 1.36 -6.24 -38.45
N GLN A 4 0.66 -5.15 -38.14
CA GLN A 4 0.27 -4.77 -36.77
C GLN A 4 -0.92 -5.58 -36.22
N GLU A 5 -1.50 -6.50 -36.99
CA GLU A 5 -2.72 -7.23 -36.59
C GLU A 5 -2.47 -8.53 -35.80
N SER A 6 -1.25 -9.08 -35.81
CA SER A 6 -0.97 -10.38 -35.17
C SER A 6 -0.72 -10.31 -33.65
N VAL A 7 -0.46 -9.12 -33.08
CA VAL A 7 0.02 -8.96 -31.68
C VAL A 7 -1.11 -8.67 -30.66
N ARG A 8 -2.31 -8.32 -31.12
CA ARG A 8 -3.48 -8.02 -30.28
C ARG A 8 -4.18 -9.21 -29.58
N PRO A 9 -4.10 -10.49 -30.01
CA PRO A 9 -4.92 -11.55 -29.39
C PRO A 9 -4.46 -11.95 -27.98
N LEU A 10 -3.14 -11.89 -27.71
CA LEU A 10 -2.56 -12.38 -26.46
C LEU A 10 -2.90 -11.51 -25.24
N ALA A 11 -2.98 -10.18 -25.41
CA ALA A 11 -3.28 -9.24 -24.33
C ALA A 11 -4.76 -9.26 -23.89
N LYS A 12 -5.68 -9.54 -24.82
CA LYS A 12 -7.12 -9.65 -24.52
C LYS A 12 -7.51 -11.00 -23.91
N SER A 13 -6.84 -12.08 -24.30
CA SER A 13 -7.13 -13.43 -23.82
C SER A 13 -6.73 -13.64 -22.35
N ALA A 14 -5.60 -13.09 -21.90
CA ALA A 14 -5.11 -13.24 -20.52
C ALA A 14 -5.95 -12.47 -19.47
N ALA A 15 -6.63 -11.39 -19.88
CA ALA A 15 -7.41 -10.55 -18.96
C ALA A 15 -8.83 -11.06 -18.71
N ALA A 16 -9.42 -11.80 -19.67
CA ALA A 16 -10.81 -12.24 -19.60
C ALA A 16 -11.03 -13.58 -18.86
N THR A 17 -10.02 -14.45 -18.78
CA THR A 17 -10.08 -15.78 -18.13
C THR A 17 -9.59 -15.79 -16.68
N ALA A 18 -9.10 -14.66 -16.17
CA ALA A 18 -8.34 -14.59 -14.91
C ALA A 18 -9.19 -14.58 -13.62
N LYS A 19 -10.53 -14.66 -13.70
CA LYS A 19 -11.40 -14.45 -12.53
C LYS A 19 -11.37 -15.61 -11.53
N ASP A 20 -11.18 -16.84 -12.00
CA ASP A 20 -11.20 -18.08 -11.18
C ASP A 20 -9.97 -18.99 -11.37
N ALA A 21 -8.98 -18.57 -12.16
CA ALA A 21 -7.76 -19.33 -12.34
C ALA A 21 -6.94 -19.37 -11.03
N PRO A 22 -6.25 -20.49 -10.71
CA PRO A 22 -5.28 -20.52 -9.61
C PRO A 22 -4.29 -19.35 -9.74
N ALA A 23 -3.78 -18.88 -8.61
CA ALA A 23 -2.85 -17.77 -8.67
C ALA A 23 -1.61 -18.16 -9.49
N PRO A 24 -1.02 -17.20 -10.21
CA PRO A 24 0.11 -17.49 -11.07
C PRO A 24 1.37 -17.66 -10.22
N GLY A 25 2.18 -18.68 -10.50
CA GLY A 25 3.52 -18.78 -9.92
C GLY A 25 4.39 -17.58 -10.29
N TYR A 26 5.41 -17.30 -9.47
CA TYR A 26 6.32 -16.16 -9.68
C TYR A 26 7.10 -16.25 -11.00
N GLU A 27 7.24 -17.44 -11.57
CA GLU A 27 7.80 -17.70 -12.90
C GLU A 27 6.96 -17.03 -14.01
N ILE A 28 5.63 -17.06 -13.89
CA ILE A 28 4.71 -16.41 -14.83
C ILE A 28 4.83 -14.89 -14.73
N VAL A 29 4.98 -14.37 -13.51
CA VAL A 29 5.24 -12.94 -13.28
C VAL A 29 6.56 -12.52 -13.92
N ALA A 30 7.61 -13.30 -13.74
CA ALA A 30 8.92 -13.02 -14.32
C ALA A 30 8.85 -13.01 -15.86
N ARG A 31 8.16 -13.99 -16.48
CA ARG A 31 7.92 -13.99 -17.94
C ARG A 31 7.17 -12.75 -18.42
N ALA A 32 6.19 -12.29 -17.65
CA ALA A 32 5.46 -11.06 -18.00
C ALA A 32 6.39 -9.82 -17.99
N ILE A 33 7.50 -9.87 -17.26
CA ILE A 33 8.53 -8.82 -17.27
C ILE A 33 9.53 -9.05 -18.40
N THR A 34 10.05 -10.26 -18.61
CA THR A 34 11.24 -10.50 -19.45
C THR A 34 10.96 -11.13 -20.82
N GLY A 35 9.79 -11.73 -21.03
CA GLY A 35 9.52 -12.60 -22.19
C GLY A 35 9.72 -14.08 -21.87
N ASP A 36 9.98 -14.90 -22.89
CA ASP A 36 9.79 -16.35 -22.83
C ASP A 36 10.82 -17.15 -22.01
N ASP A 37 11.88 -16.53 -21.50
CA ASP A 37 12.85 -17.19 -20.62
C ASP A 37 13.29 -16.25 -19.47
N PRO A 38 12.64 -16.33 -18.29
CA PRO A 38 12.96 -15.43 -17.20
C PRO A 38 14.22 -15.90 -16.45
N PRO A 39 15.16 -15.00 -16.16
CA PRO A 39 16.35 -15.39 -15.42
C PRO A 39 15.97 -15.82 -13.99
N ALA A 40 16.59 -16.90 -13.50
CA ALA A 40 16.28 -17.50 -12.20
C ALA A 40 16.41 -16.52 -11.03
N TRP A 41 17.35 -15.55 -11.11
CA TRP A 41 17.51 -14.52 -10.08
C TRP A 41 16.28 -13.62 -9.95
N LEU A 42 15.56 -13.36 -11.05
CA LEU A 42 14.35 -12.53 -11.03
C LEU A 42 13.21 -13.27 -10.36
N VAL A 43 13.06 -14.57 -10.63
CA VAL A 43 12.07 -15.42 -9.96
C VAL A 43 12.35 -15.48 -8.46
N LYS A 44 13.62 -15.67 -8.06
CA LYS A 44 14.04 -15.67 -6.65
C LYS A 44 13.76 -14.33 -5.99
N PHE A 45 14.04 -13.22 -6.68
CA PHE A 45 13.71 -11.87 -6.21
C PHE A 45 12.19 -11.73 -5.96
N LEU A 46 11.34 -12.11 -6.92
CA LEU A 46 9.89 -12.02 -6.77
C LEU A 46 9.36 -12.90 -5.61
N LYS A 47 9.92 -14.11 -5.43
CA LYS A 47 9.61 -15.00 -4.30
C LYS A 47 9.96 -14.39 -2.94
N MET A 48 11.03 -13.59 -2.87
CA MET A 48 11.44 -12.90 -1.64
C MET A 48 10.47 -11.76 -1.29
N TRP A 49 10.04 -10.97 -2.28
CA TRP A 49 9.22 -9.76 -2.04
C TRP A 49 7.72 -10.03 -1.99
N GLY A 50 7.25 -11.12 -2.60
CA GLY A 50 5.84 -11.50 -2.62
C GLY A 50 5.23 -11.60 -1.21
N PRO A 51 5.83 -12.35 -0.26
CA PRO A 51 5.35 -12.44 1.12
C PRO A 51 5.31 -11.08 1.83
N CYS A 52 6.30 -10.20 1.62
CA CYS A 52 6.30 -8.85 2.20
C CYS A 52 5.07 -8.04 1.72
N LEU A 53 4.81 -8.06 0.42
CA LEU A 53 3.62 -7.44 -0.16
C LEU A 53 2.33 -8.05 0.43
N ALA A 54 2.31 -9.35 0.66
CA ALA A 54 1.16 -10.06 1.21
C ALA A 54 0.83 -9.61 2.66
N VAL A 55 1.85 -9.46 3.50
CA VAL A 55 1.72 -8.93 4.87
C VAL A 55 1.15 -7.51 4.84
N ASP A 56 1.73 -6.61 4.03
CA ASP A 56 1.27 -5.22 3.91
C ASP A 56 -0.19 -5.14 3.47
N ARG A 57 -0.60 -6.04 2.56
CA ARG A 57 -2.00 -6.16 2.14
C ARG A 57 -2.90 -6.61 3.27
N GLY A 58 -2.50 -7.62 4.04
CA GLY A 58 -3.26 -8.09 5.19
C GLY A 58 -3.46 -7.00 6.24
N VAL A 59 -2.39 -6.28 6.58
CA VAL A 59 -2.44 -5.13 7.50
C VAL A 59 -3.37 -4.05 6.95
N ALA A 60 -3.23 -3.69 5.68
CA ALA A 60 -4.12 -2.70 5.06
C ALA A 60 -5.59 -3.16 5.00
N ALA A 61 -5.84 -4.45 4.78
CA ALA A 61 -7.20 -4.96 4.69
C ALA A 61 -7.90 -5.02 6.06
N VAL A 62 -7.17 -5.44 7.11
CA VAL A 62 -7.75 -5.82 8.40
C VAL A 62 -7.52 -4.76 9.49
N LYS A 63 -6.35 -4.12 9.52
CA LYS A 63 -5.96 -3.24 10.63
C LYS A 63 -6.19 -1.76 10.34
N LEU A 64 -6.03 -1.33 9.09
CA LEU A 64 -6.17 0.10 8.78
C LEU A 64 -7.65 0.54 8.77
N PRO A 65 -7.98 1.65 9.44
CA PRO A 65 -9.34 2.18 9.44
C PRO A 65 -9.72 2.73 8.06
N THR A 66 -11.02 2.77 7.78
CA THR A 66 -11.53 3.57 6.66
C THR A 66 -11.28 5.05 6.91
N ARG A 67 -11.32 5.90 5.86
CA ARG A 67 -11.22 7.35 6.02
C ARG A 67 -12.31 7.93 6.93
N ALA A 68 -13.53 7.40 6.86
CA ALA A 68 -14.62 7.82 7.72
C ALA A 68 -14.38 7.43 9.20
N GLN A 69 -13.91 6.21 9.44
CA GLN A 69 -13.53 5.77 10.79
C GLN A 69 -12.39 6.62 11.35
N MET A 70 -11.32 6.83 10.57
CA MET A 70 -10.20 7.65 11.02
C MET A 70 -10.60 9.10 11.28
N ARG A 71 -11.43 9.69 10.42
CA ARG A 71 -11.98 11.04 10.65
C ARG A 71 -12.72 11.09 11.99
N LYS A 72 -13.63 10.16 12.23
CA LYS A 72 -14.37 10.06 13.50
C LYS A 72 -13.42 9.92 14.70
N THR A 73 -12.38 9.10 14.57
CA THR A 73 -11.36 8.94 15.62
C THR A 73 -10.63 10.26 15.90
N LEU A 74 -10.16 10.95 14.86
CA LEU A 74 -9.44 12.22 15.02
C LEU A 74 -10.35 13.34 15.57
N GLU A 75 -11.59 13.42 15.12
CA GLU A 75 -12.60 14.33 15.69
C GLU A 75 -12.84 14.02 17.18
N GLY A 76 -12.88 12.74 17.55
CA GLY A 76 -12.97 12.31 18.95
C GLY A 76 -11.74 12.69 19.78
N VAL A 77 -10.53 12.52 19.24
CA VAL A 77 -9.28 12.96 19.89
C VAL A 77 -9.29 14.47 20.14
N ARG A 78 -9.68 15.25 19.12
CA ARG A 78 -9.82 16.71 19.22
C ARG A 78 -10.80 17.09 20.32
N ALA A 79 -12.00 16.50 20.32
CA ALA A 79 -13.02 16.78 21.31
C ALA A 79 -12.57 16.42 22.73
N ALA A 80 -11.95 15.25 22.91
CA ALA A 80 -11.45 14.82 24.22
C ALA A 80 -10.33 15.74 24.75
N ALA A 81 -9.37 16.12 23.91
CA ALA A 81 -8.31 17.04 24.31
C ALA A 81 -8.85 18.43 24.68
N ALA A 82 -9.83 18.93 23.93
CA ALA A 82 -10.50 20.21 24.24
C ALA A 82 -11.30 20.13 25.55
N LEU A 83 -11.97 19.01 25.84
CA LEU A 83 -12.68 18.80 27.10
C LEU A 83 -11.71 18.79 28.29
N ILE A 84 -10.55 18.14 28.16
CA ILE A 84 -9.52 18.15 29.21
C ILE A 84 -9.00 19.56 29.44
N LEU A 85 -8.69 20.31 28.37
CA LEU A 85 -8.27 21.71 28.49
C LEU A 85 -9.31 22.54 29.25
N SER A 86 -10.58 22.44 28.86
CA SER A 86 -11.67 23.16 29.50
C SER A 86 -11.84 22.78 30.98
N ALA A 87 -11.69 21.50 31.34
CA ALA A 87 -11.80 21.02 32.72
C ALA A 87 -10.62 21.48 33.59
N LEU A 88 -9.44 21.67 33.01
CA LEU A 88 -8.26 22.17 33.72
C LEU A 88 -8.21 23.71 33.82
N ASP A 89 -8.97 24.40 32.98
CA ASP A 89 -9.15 25.86 33.03
C ASP A 89 -10.30 26.29 33.96
N ASP A 90 -11.18 25.37 34.35
CA ASP A 90 -12.23 25.59 35.35
C ASP A 90 -11.68 25.39 36.77
N ASP A 91 -11.63 26.46 37.56
CA ASP A 91 -11.00 26.47 38.90
C ASP A 91 -11.67 25.48 39.88
N GLU A 92 -12.99 25.32 39.82
CA GLU A 92 -13.72 24.40 40.69
C GLU A 92 -13.39 22.95 40.35
N THR A 93 -13.52 22.56 39.08
CA THR A 93 -13.16 21.22 38.60
C THR A 93 -11.69 20.91 38.90
N ARG A 94 -10.80 21.88 38.66
CA ARG A 94 -9.38 21.78 38.96
C ARG A 94 -9.13 21.58 40.46
N GLY A 95 -9.83 22.31 41.33
CA GLY A 95 -9.71 22.17 42.78
C GLY A 95 -10.04 20.76 43.26
N PHE A 96 -11.11 20.16 42.73
CA PHE A 96 -11.46 18.76 43.02
C PHE A 96 -10.40 17.77 42.51
N LEU A 97 -9.85 18.00 41.31
CA LEU A 97 -8.80 17.15 40.74
C LEU A 97 -7.48 17.23 41.53
N ASP A 98 -7.09 18.42 41.97
CA ASP A 98 -5.86 18.64 42.74
C ASP A 98 -5.98 18.12 44.19
N ALA A 99 -7.19 17.99 44.72
CA ALA A 99 -7.46 17.42 46.04
C ALA A 99 -7.40 15.87 46.07
N ALA A 100 -7.49 15.20 44.91
CA ALA A 100 -7.43 13.75 44.82
C ALA A 100 -5.99 13.21 44.98
N SER A 101 -5.82 12.05 45.62
CA SER A 101 -4.51 11.40 45.77
C SER A 101 -3.92 10.97 44.42
N PRO A 102 -2.63 11.23 44.12
CA PRO A 102 -1.54 11.60 45.05
C PRO A 102 -1.37 13.11 45.31
N GLY A 103 -2.30 13.95 44.87
CA GLY A 103 -2.31 15.40 45.10
C GLY A 103 -2.33 16.20 43.80
N THR A 104 -1.83 17.43 43.89
CA THR A 104 -1.85 18.42 42.80
C THR A 104 -1.28 17.86 41.50
N ILE A 105 -1.98 18.08 40.39
CA ILE A 105 -1.51 17.71 39.05
C ILE A 105 -0.28 18.58 38.73
N PRO A 106 0.92 17.98 38.61
CA PRO A 106 2.14 18.73 38.35
C PRO A 106 2.13 19.26 36.92
N ASP A 107 2.66 20.47 36.75
CA ASP A 107 2.91 21.11 35.45
C ASP A 107 1.68 21.22 34.52
N ARG A 108 0.71 22.03 34.94
CA ARG A 108 -0.45 22.42 34.13
C ARG A 108 -0.03 22.90 32.73
N LEU A 109 1.05 23.68 32.65
CA LEU A 109 1.50 24.26 31.39
C LEU A 109 1.93 23.20 30.39
N ALA A 110 2.64 22.15 30.83
CA ALA A 110 2.98 21.03 29.97
C ALA A 110 1.74 20.30 29.45
N ILE A 111 0.76 20.04 30.32
CA ILE A 111 -0.49 19.37 29.91
C ILE A 111 -1.24 20.24 28.89
N CYS A 112 -1.38 21.54 29.14
CA CYS A 112 -2.04 22.45 28.22
C CYS A 112 -1.35 22.48 26.85
N ARG A 113 -0.01 22.51 26.81
CA ARG A 113 0.77 22.47 25.56
C ARG A 113 0.55 21.16 24.80
N LEU A 114 0.60 20.02 25.50
CA LEU A 114 0.39 18.71 24.88
C LEU A 114 -1.03 18.56 24.32
N MET A 115 -2.06 18.94 25.09
CA MET A 115 -3.44 18.87 24.63
C MET A 115 -3.69 19.83 23.46
N SER A 116 -3.13 21.04 23.49
CA SER A 116 -3.24 22.00 22.38
C SER A 116 -2.58 21.47 21.09
N ASP A 117 -1.40 20.84 21.20
CA ASP A 117 -0.75 20.20 20.05
C ASP A 117 -1.57 19.01 19.53
N LEU A 118 -2.20 18.22 20.40
CA LEU A 118 -3.11 17.14 19.98
C LEU A 118 -4.33 17.68 19.22
N VAL A 119 -4.96 18.76 19.69
CA VAL A 119 -6.06 19.43 18.99
C VAL A 119 -5.62 19.86 17.60
N ARG A 120 -4.49 20.58 17.51
CA ARG A 120 -3.93 21.06 16.24
C ARG A 120 -3.64 19.91 15.26
N ARG A 121 -3.00 18.83 15.73
CA ARG A 121 -2.67 17.66 14.90
C ARG A 121 -3.90 16.88 14.47
N ALA A 122 -4.92 16.79 15.32
CA ALA A 122 -6.17 16.14 14.98
C ALA A 122 -6.91 16.93 13.89
N GLU A 123 -6.94 18.26 13.98
CA GLU A 123 -7.49 19.14 12.94
C GLU A 123 -6.75 18.99 11.61
N GLU A 124 -5.42 19.06 11.65
CA GLU A 124 -4.56 18.86 10.49
C GLU A 124 -4.79 17.47 9.85
N GLY A 125 -4.86 16.42 10.68
CA GLY A 125 -5.14 15.06 10.24
C GLY A 125 -6.52 14.89 9.58
N VAL A 126 -7.55 15.56 10.12
CA VAL A 126 -8.89 15.58 9.50
C VAL A 126 -8.84 16.28 8.13
N SER A 127 -8.08 17.36 7.99
CA SER A 127 -7.95 18.08 6.71
C SER A 127 -7.46 17.19 5.57
N TRP A 128 -6.61 16.19 5.87
CA TRP A 128 -6.12 15.23 4.88
C TRP A 128 -7.18 14.23 4.42
N LEU A 129 -8.24 14.03 5.22
CA LEU A 129 -9.31 13.05 5.00
C LEU A 129 -10.57 13.64 4.34
N VAL A 130 -10.67 14.97 4.22
CA VAL A 130 -11.85 15.66 3.69
C VAL A 130 -11.59 16.36 2.35
N THR A 131 -12.62 16.49 1.53
CA THR A 131 -12.62 17.33 0.32
C THR A 131 -12.61 18.81 0.70
N GLU A 132 -12.42 19.69 -0.28
CA GLU A 132 -12.53 21.14 -0.08
C GLU A 132 -13.89 21.54 0.54
N ASP A 133 -14.98 20.87 0.13
CA ASP A 133 -16.32 21.06 0.72
C ASP A 133 -16.51 20.43 2.12
N GLY A 134 -15.44 19.95 2.78
CA GLY A 134 -15.49 19.34 4.12
C GLY A 134 -16.10 17.93 4.19
N LYS A 135 -16.48 17.33 3.06
CA LYS A 135 -16.99 15.96 2.99
C LYS A 135 -15.86 14.96 3.08
N THR A 136 -16.06 13.82 3.73
CA THR A 136 -15.04 12.77 3.79
C THR A 136 -14.70 12.26 2.38
N LYS A 137 -13.41 12.24 2.01
CA LYS A 137 -12.96 11.78 0.69
C LYS A 137 -13.45 10.36 0.41
N VAL A 138 -14.27 10.22 -0.62
CA VAL A 138 -14.79 8.92 -1.07
C VAL A 138 -13.69 8.05 -1.65
N GLY A 139 -13.86 6.73 -1.54
CA GLY A 139 -12.93 5.76 -2.14
C GLY A 139 -12.70 4.53 -1.26
N ARG A 140 -12.17 3.48 -1.89
CA ARG A 140 -11.90 2.18 -1.25
C ARG A 140 -10.59 2.16 -0.44
N SER A 141 -9.74 3.15 -0.63
CA SER A 141 -8.46 3.23 0.08
C SER A 141 -8.70 3.50 1.56
N ARG A 142 -7.93 2.80 2.39
CA ARG A 142 -7.87 3.04 3.84
C ARG A 142 -7.26 4.39 4.15
N ALA A 143 -7.45 4.85 5.38
CA ALA A 143 -6.77 6.04 5.88
C ALA A 143 -5.27 5.71 6.02
N VAL A 144 -4.44 6.48 5.33
CA VAL A 144 -2.98 6.46 5.45
C VAL A 144 -2.51 7.90 5.59
N PRO A 145 -1.50 8.18 6.42
CA PRO A 145 -0.97 9.53 6.56
C PRO A 145 -0.27 9.97 5.26
N PRO A 146 -0.13 11.28 5.02
CA PRO A 146 0.69 11.81 3.92
C PRO A 146 2.10 11.20 3.94
N GLY A 147 2.65 10.94 2.76
CA GLY A 147 3.96 10.29 2.61
C GLY A 147 3.95 8.78 2.81
N SER A 148 2.81 8.17 3.20
CA SER A 148 2.62 6.72 3.13
C SER A 148 1.97 6.32 1.81
N PHE A 149 2.26 5.11 1.34
CA PHE A 149 1.71 4.56 0.11
C PHE A 149 0.93 3.27 0.36
N PRO A 150 -0.15 3.01 -0.39
CA PRO A 150 -0.89 1.76 -0.28
C PRO A 150 -0.09 0.57 -0.84
N PRO A 151 -0.41 -0.67 -0.43
CA PRO A 151 0.30 -1.86 -0.91
C PRO A 151 0.32 -2.05 -2.43
N LYS A 152 -0.70 -1.53 -3.15
CA LYS A 152 -0.68 -1.55 -4.63
C LYS A 152 0.40 -0.65 -5.22
N THR A 153 0.69 0.49 -4.61
CA THR A 153 1.80 1.36 -5.03
C THR A 153 3.14 0.71 -4.73
N TYR A 154 3.24 -0.03 -3.63
CA TYR A 154 4.42 -0.84 -3.34
C TYR A 154 4.64 -1.96 -4.38
N CYS A 155 3.58 -2.70 -4.73
CA CYS A 155 3.59 -3.68 -5.82
C CYS A 155 4.05 -3.04 -7.15
N ALA A 156 3.48 -1.88 -7.49
CA ALA A 156 3.86 -1.15 -8.71
C ALA A 156 5.33 -0.71 -8.68
N ALA A 157 5.86 -0.29 -7.53
CA ALA A 157 7.27 0.07 -7.38
C ALA A 157 8.21 -1.12 -7.58
N ILE A 158 7.88 -2.30 -7.01
CA ILE A 158 8.66 -3.54 -7.21
C ILE A 158 8.73 -3.89 -8.70
N ILE A 159 7.59 -3.83 -9.38
CA ILE A 159 7.51 -4.17 -10.80
C ILE A 159 8.17 -3.12 -11.67
N ALA A 160 8.02 -1.83 -11.34
CA ALA A 160 8.70 -0.76 -12.07
C ALA A 160 10.22 -0.87 -11.98
N GLU A 161 10.76 -1.21 -10.80
CA GLU A 161 12.19 -1.41 -10.62
C GLU A 161 12.73 -2.67 -11.31
N ALA A 162 11.99 -3.77 -11.26
CA ALA A 162 12.31 -4.98 -12.00
C ALA A 162 12.27 -4.74 -13.51
N TRP A 163 11.23 -4.06 -14.00
CA TRP A 163 11.08 -3.67 -15.39
C TRP A 163 12.23 -2.77 -15.85
N SER A 164 12.53 -1.71 -15.10
CA SER A 164 13.61 -0.80 -15.43
C SER A 164 14.98 -1.47 -15.41
N PHE A 165 15.17 -2.49 -14.58
CA PHE A 165 16.43 -3.25 -14.56
C PHE A 165 16.65 -4.07 -15.81
N VAL A 166 15.58 -4.73 -16.27
CA VAL A 166 15.63 -5.65 -17.39
C VAL A 166 15.67 -4.88 -18.70
N HIS A 167 14.82 -3.86 -18.84
CA HIS A 167 14.62 -3.13 -20.10
C HIS A 167 15.46 -1.86 -20.21
N GLY A 168 16.16 -1.46 -19.14
CA GLY A 168 16.93 -0.21 -19.09
C GLY A 168 16.07 1.07 -19.09
N VAL A 169 14.75 0.95 -19.13
CA VAL A 169 13.79 2.06 -19.18
C VAL A 169 12.68 1.88 -18.16
N GLU A 170 12.32 2.95 -17.45
CA GLU A 170 11.20 2.92 -16.52
C GLU A 170 9.87 2.76 -17.27
N PRO A 171 8.95 1.88 -16.82
CA PRO A 171 7.67 1.74 -17.49
C PRO A 171 6.86 3.04 -17.38
N ALA A 172 6.24 3.44 -18.50
CA ALA A 172 5.22 4.48 -18.49
C ALA A 172 4.02 4.01 -17.64
N PRO A 173 3.32 4.90 -16.91
CA PRO A 173 2.16 4.51 -16.13
C PRO A 173 1.02 3.88 -16.93
N THR A 174 0.97 4.14 -18.24
CA THR A 174 0.02 3.57 -19.20
C THR A 174 0.51 2.27 -19.84
N ASN A 175 1.70 1.78 -19.49
CA ASN A 175 2.27 0.55 -20.04
C ASN A 175 1.45 -0.67 -19.57
N GLN A 176 0.64 -1.20 -20.49
CA GLN A 176 -0.26 -2.33 -20.23
C GLN A 176 0.49 -3.63 -19.88
N LYS A 177 1.71 -3.84 -20.39
CA LYS A 177 2.52 -5.03 -20.05
C LYS A 177 3.04 -4.95 -18.61
N ALA A 178 3.53 -3.79 -18.20
CA ALA A 178 3.94 -3.57 -16.81
C ALA A 178 2.74 -3.67 -15.85
N ALA A 179 1.58 -3.15 -16.25
CA ALA A 179 0.33 -3.32 -15.50
C ALA A 179 -0.09 -4.79 -15.38
N ALA A 180 0.05 -5.57 -16.45
CA ALA A 180 -0.23 -7.00 -16.42
C ALA A 180 0.73 -7.75 -15.48
N ALA A 181 2.03 -7.46 -15.54
CA ALA A 181 3.02 -8.03 -14.62
C ALA A 181 2.70 -7.69 -13.15
N ALA A 182 2.32 -6.43 -12.86
CA ALA A 182 1.90 -6.02 -11.52
C ALA A 182 0.61 -6.69 -11.07
N HIS A 183 -0.34 -6.90 -11.98
CA HIS A 183 -1.55 -7.64 -11.67
C HIS A 183 -1.26 -9.11 -11.35
N LEU A 184 -0.38 -9.77 -12.12
CA LEU A 184 0.04 -11.14 -11.87
C LEU A 184 0.80 -11.24 -10.55
N PHE A 185 1.74 -10.33 -10.27
CA PHE A 185 2.47 -10.31 -9.00
C PHE A 185 1.55 -10.07 -7.81
N TRP A 186 0.58 -9.16 -7.94
CA TRP A 186 -0.47 -8.97 -6.95
C TRP A 186 -1.28 -10.24 -6.71
N ARG A 187 -1.53 -11.08 -7.72
CA ARG A 187 -2.23 -12.36 -7.47
C ARG A 187 -1.31 -13.40 -6.83
N ALA A 188 -0.09 -13.52 -7.34
CA ALA A 188 0.96 -14.44 -6.87
C ALA A 188 1.33 -14.21 -5.40
N SER A 189 1.33 -12.95 -4.95
CA SER A 189 1.74 -12.61 -3.59
C SER A 189 0.88 -13.26 -2.50
N LEU A 190 -0.30 -13.79 -2.83
CA LEU A 190 -1.19 -14.45 -1.88
C LEU A 190 -1.04 -15.99 -1.89
N GLU A 191 -0.14 -16.54 -2.70
CA GLU A 191 0.13 -17.98 -2.70
C GLU A 191 1.03 -18.37 -1.52
N GLY A 192 0.70 -19.50 -0.88
CA GLY A 192 1.52 -20.07 0.19
C GLY A 192 1.32 -19.48 1.60
N LEU A 193 0.42 -18.50 1.79
CA LEU A 193 0.05 -18.03 3.12
C LEU A 193 -0.93 -19.01 3.80
N SER A 194 -0.44 -19.81 4.76
CA SER A 194 -1.19 -20.85 5.46
C SER A 194 -1.63 -20.48 6.89
N MET A 195 -1.78 -19.20 7.22
CA MET A 195 -2.41 -18.82 8.49
C MET A 195 -3.92 -18.78 8.30
N GLU A 196 -4.68 -19.65 8.99
CA GLU A 196 -6.15 -19.77 8.84
C GLU A 196 -6.90 -18.43 9.02
N GLU A 197 -6.43 -17.56 9.94
CA GLU A 197 -6.97 -16.20 10.08
C GLU A 197 -6.68 -15.31 8.86
N THR A 198 -5.50 -15.49 8.26
CA THR A 198 -5.11 -14.80 7.03
C THR A 198 -5.89 -15.37 5.85
N LYS A 199 -6.20 -16.67 5.86
CA LYS A 199 -6.98 -17.38 4.83
C LYS A 199 -8.42 -16.92 4.78
N LEU A 200 -9.09 -16.76 5.92
CA LEU A 200 -10.43 -16.15 5.99
C LEU A 200 -10.43 -14.70 5.50
N ALA A 201 -9.44 -13.90 5.91
CA ALA A 201 -9.28 -12.54 5.42
C ALA A 201 -8.94 -12.50 3.91
N LEU A 202 -8.15 -13.46 3.42
CA LEU A 202 -7.77 -13.67 2.03
C LEU A 202 -8.96 -14.10 1.17
N GLU A 203 -9.79 -15.01 1.65
CA GLU A 203 -11.01 -15.48 0.99
C GLU A 203 -12.03 -14.34 0.91
N TRP A 204 -12.19 -13.57 2.00
CA TRP A 204 -12.99 -12.35 1.99
C TRP A 204 -12.44 -11.31 1.01
N MET A 205 -11.11 -11.10 0.97
CA MET A 205 -10.46 -10.19 0.02
C MET A 205 -10.64 -10.67 -1.43
N ARG A 206 -10.42 -11.95 -1.72
CA ARG A 206 -10.61 -12.57 -3.05
C ARG A 206 -12.05 -12.45 -3.51
N ALA A 207 -13.02 -12.76 -2.65
CA ALA A 207 -14.44 -12.63 -2.95
C ALA A 207 -14.86 -11.16 -3.17
N THR A 208 -14.26 -10.23 -2.43
CA THR A 208 -14.56 -8.78 -2.57
C THR A 208 -13.92 -8.18 -3.82
N ASP A 209 -12.70 -8.60 -4.17
CA ASP A 209 -12.02 -8.21 -5.40
C ASP A 209 -12.73 -8.80 -6.64
N ALA A 210 -13.14 -10.07 -6.60
CA ALA A 210 -13.85 -10.76 -7.69
C ALA A 210 -15.26 -10.21 -7.96
N LYS A 211 -15.99 -9.77 -6.92
CA LYS A 211 -17.35 -9.21 -7.08
C LYS A 211 -17.38 -7.79 -7.65
N LYS A 212 -16.26 -7.04 -7.66
CA LYS A 212 -16.29 -5.57 -7.82
C LYS A 212 -15.34 -4.98 -8.88
N SER A 213 -14.80 -5.80 -9.79
CA SER A 213 -14.02 -5.37 -10.97
C SER A 213 -14.92 -5.19 -12.21
N TRP A 214 -15.82 -4.19 -12.21
CA TRP A 214 -16.55 -3.78 -13.41
C TRP A 214 -15.76 -2.69 -14.15
N GLY A 215 -14.61 -3.07 -14.71
CA GLY A 215 -13.73 -2.24 -15.54
C GLY A 215 -12.46 -3.02 -15.91
N GLU A 216 -11.76 -2.63 -17.00
CA GLU A 216 -10.50 -3.28 -17.42
C GLU A 216 -9.51 -3.31 -16.23
N PRO A 217 -9.12 -4.51 -15.73
CA PRO A 217 -8.34 -4.66 -14.50
C PRO A 217 -7.01 -3.89 -14.49
N LEU A 218 -6.48 -3.59 -15.68
CA LEU A 218 -5.19 -2.98 -15.91
C LEU A 218 -5.19 -1.45 -15.77
N ASN A 219 -6.31 -0.79 -16.08
CA ASN A 219 -6.42 0.67 -15.97
C ASN A 219 -6.37 1.15 -14.51
N GLY A 220 -6.69 0.25 -13.57
CA GLY A 220 -6.56 0.50 -12.13
C GLY A 220 -5.11 0.63 -11.64
N TRP A 221 -4.11 0.23 -12.43
CA TRP A 221 -2.68 0.31 -12.04
C TRP A 221 -2.02 1.63 -12.39
N ARG A 222 -2.56 2.39 -13.35
CA ARG A 222 -1.94 3.65 -13.83
C ARG A 222 -1.59 4.59 -12.68
N ARG A 223 -2.55 4.88 -11.81
CA ARG A 223 -2.35 5.74 -10.63
C ARG A 223 -1.26 5.21 -9.70
N HIS A 224 -1.16 3.90 -9.54
CA HIS A 224 -0.15 3.31 -8.66
C HIS A 224 1.25 3.39 -9.24
N PHE A 225 1.40 3.29 -10.56
CA PHE A 225 2.67 3.58 -11.24
C PHE A 225 3.04 5.06 -11.22
N GLU A 226 2.07 5.97 -11.31
CA GLU A 226 2.30 7.41 -11.10
C GLU A 226 2.81 7.66 -9.67
N GLN A 227 2.13 7.12 -8.66
CA GLN A 227 2.51 7.27 -7.25
C GLN A 227 3.87 6.61 -6.92
N ALA A 228 4.23 5.51 -7.60
CA ALA A 228 5.51 4.86 -7.41
C ALA A 228 6.71 5.74 -7.84
N LYS A 229 6.46 6.85 -8.55
CA LYS A 229 7.49 7.83 -8.93
C LYS A 229 7.62 8.98 -7.93
N GLU A 230 6.74 9.06 -6.94
CA GLU A 230 6.76 10.16 -5.97
C GLU A 230 7.98 10.07 -5.03
N PRO A 231 8.52 11.21 -4.55
CA PRO A 231 9.75 11.24 -3.76
C PRO A 231 9.72 10.36 -2.51
N HIS A 232 8.56 10.24 -1.87
CA HIS A 232 8.39 9.48 -0.63
C HIS A 232 8.55 7.94 -0.83
N VAL A 233 8.55 7.45 -2.07
CA VAL A 233 8.78 6.03 -2.43
C VAL A 233 10.26 5.76 -2.77
N SER A 234 11.08 6.81 -2.93
CA SER A 234 12.46 6.70 -3.45
C SER A 234 13.37 5.78 -2.64
N GLU A 235 13.36 5.88 -1.31
CA GLU A 235 14.18 5.03 -0.45
C GLU A 235 13.80 3.55 -0.55
N MET A 236 12.51 3.25 -0.69
CA MET A 236 12.05 1.88 -0.94
C MET A 236 12.56 1.38 -2.29
N ARG A 237 12.48 2.21 -3.34
CA ARG A 237 12.97 1.86 -4.67
C ARG A 237 14.47 1.62 -4.72
N LYS A 238 15.27 2.41 -4.00
CA LYS A 238 16.72 2.17 -3.83
C LYS A 238 17.00 0.81 -3.21
N LYS A 239 16.26 0.43 -2.16
CA LYS A 239 16.37 -0.91 -1.55
C LYS A 239 16.02 -2.01 -2.54
N ILE A 240 14.90 -1.88 -3.26
CA ILE A 240 14.50 -2.82 -4.30
C ILE A 240 15.60 -2.97 -5.37
N ARG A 241 16.15 -1.84 -5.85
CA ARG A 241 17.24 -1.80 -6.83
C ARG A 241 18.48 -2.54 -6.34
N CYS A 242 18.85 -2.35 -5.07
CA CYS A 242 19.98 -3.03 -4.42
C CYS A 242 19.78 -4.55 -4.44
N HIS A 243 18.61 -5.05 -4.02
CA HIS A 243 18.32 -6.49 -4.01
C HIS A 243 18.28 -7.11 -5.41
N LEU A 244 17.81 -6.37 -6.43
CA LEU A 244 17.87 -6.82 -7.82
C LEU A 244 19.32 -6.93 -8.32
N THR A 245 20.16 -5.96 -7.97
CA THR A 245 21.58 -5.94 -8.33
C THR A 245 22.34 -7.10 -7.68
N GLU A 246 22.14 -7.29 -6.39
CA GLU A 246 22.77 -8.38 -5.64
C GLU A 246 22.29 -9.75 -6.12
N GLY A 247 20.99 -9.91 -6.38
CA GLY A 247 20.43 -11.16 -6.90
C GLY A 247 21.03 -11.55 -8.25
N LYS A 248 21.21 -10.58 -9.15
CA LYS A 248 21.87 -10.79 -10.45
C LYS A 248 23.36 -11.14 -10.27
N ARG A 249 24.09 -10.36 -9.46
CA ARG A 249 25.52 -10.60 -9.17
C ARG A 249 25.78 -12.00 -8.63
N GLN A 250 24.98 -12.45 -7.65
CA GLN A 250 25.11 -13.80 -7.10
C GLN A 250 24.92 -14.86 -8.18
N ALA A 251 23.90 -14.72 -9.03
CA ALA A 251 23.67 -15.67 -10.11
C ALA A 251 24.82 -15.72 -11.12
N GLU A 252 25.44 -14.58 -11.45
CA GLU A 252 26.61 -14.52 -12.32
C GLU A 252 27.84 -15.20 -11.70
N MET A 253 28.06 -15.04 -10.38
CA MET A 253 29.14 -15.71 -9.67
C MET A 253 29.02 -17.24 -9.68
N PHE A 254 27.80 -17.77 -9.52
CA PHE A 254 27.57 -19.21 -9.54
C PHE A 254 27.49 -19.82 -10.95
N ALA A 255 27.28 -19.02 -11.99
CA ALA A 255 27.29 -19.48 -13.38
C ALA A 255 28.70 -19.55 -13.99
N GLY A 256 29.66 -18.83 -13.40
CA GLY A 256 31.07 -18.82 -13.82
C GLY A 256 31.99 -19.74 -13.01
N ALA A 257 31.44 -20.53 -12.08
CA ALA A 257 32.14 -21.53 -11.27
C ALA A 257 31.85 -22.95 -11.79
#